data_AF-A0AAW6EUN2-F1
#
_entry.id   AF-A0AAW6EUN2-F1
#
_cell.length_a   1.000
_cell.length_b   1.000
_cell.length_c   1.000
_cell.angle_alpha   90.00
_cell.angle_beta   90.00
_cell.angle_gamma   90.00
#
_symmetry.space_group_name_H-M   'P 1'
#
loop_
_entity.id
_entity.type
_entity.pdbx_description
1 polymer ?
#
loop_
_entity_poly.entity_id
_entity_poly.type
_entity_poly.pdbx_seq_one_letter_code
_entity_poly.pdbx_strand_id
1 'polypeptide(L)' 'MFDQKKLDRINELAKKNKAEGLTKEETIEREGLRKEYLEHFRAHFRSRLDNIKVVSKEEYDEHMKNNQNSQN' A
#
# COMPACT_ATOMS: atom_id res chain seq x y z
N MET A 1 -2.48 9.73 -2.49
CA MET A 1 -3.05 9.21 -1.22
C MET A 1 -4.47 8.79 -1.50
N PHE A 2 -4.81 7.53 -1.23
CA PHE A 2 -6.15 6.99 -1.49
C PHE A 2 -7.14 7.51 -0.42
N ASP A 3 -8.41 7.66 -0.79
CA ASP A 3 -9.45 8.18 0.12
C ASP A 3 -9.74 7.17 1.24
N GLN A 4 -9.54 7.60 2.49
CA GLN A 4 -9.79 6.77 3.67
C GLN A 4 -11.24 6.30 3.74
N LYS A 5 -12.20 7.13 3.33
CA LYS A 5 -13.63 6.76 3.33
C LYS A 5 -13.92 5.58 2.41
N LYS A 6 -13.26 5.53 1.24
CA LYS A 6 -13.38 4.41 0.30
C LYS A 6 -12.76 3.13 0.88
N LEU A 7 -11.64 3.25 1.60
CA LEU A 7 -11.00 2.11 2.24
C LEU A 7 -11.87 1.54 3.36
N ASP A 8 -12.46 2.40 4.19
CA ASP A 8 -13.38 2.00 5.25
C ASP A 8 -14.60 1.28 4.66
N ARG A 9 -15.14 1.80 3.55
CA ARG A 9 -16.24 1.15 2.81
C ARG A 9 -15.86 -0.25 2.29
N ILE A 10 -14.66 -0.43 1.73
CA ILE A 10 -14.18 -1.76 1.32
C ILE A 10 -14.14 -2.72 2.52
N ASN A 11 -13.71 -2.24 3.68
CA ASN A 11 -13.64 -3.05 4.90
C ASN A 11 -15.02 -3.41 5.45
N GLU A 12 -15.97 -2.47 5.42
CA GLU A 12 -17.38 -2.74 5.76
C GLU A 12 -17.96 -3.84 4.87
N LEU A 13 -17.82 -3.70 3.54
CA LEU A 13 -18.30 -4.70 2.58
C LEU A 13 -17.59 -6.05 2.77
N ALA A 14 -16.30 -6.06 3.12
CA ALA A 14 -15.57 -7.28 3.43
C ALA A 14 -16.06 -7.95 4.72
N LYS A 15 -16.39 -7.17 5.75
CA LYS A 15 -16.94 -7.68 7.01
C LYS A 15 -18.34 -8.25 6.80
N LYS A 16 -19.19 -7.54 6.05
CA LYS A 16 -20.54 -8.01 5.68
C LYS A 16 -20.49 -9.31 4.89
N ASN A 17 -19.59 -9.41 3.91
CA ASN A 17 -19.40 -10.64 3.13
C ASN A 17 -19.02 -11.86 3.99
N LYS A 18 -18.27 -11.66 5.08
CA LYS A 18 -17.86 -12.74 5.98
C LYS A 18 -19.00 -13.18 6.91
N ALA A 19 -19.91 -12.28 7.27
CA ALA A 19 -20.99 -12.56 8.20
C ALA A 19 -22.21 -13.17 7.50
N GLU A 20 -22.70 -12.50 6.45
CA GLU A 20 -24.02 -12.76 5.84
C GLU A 20 -23.93 -12.97 4.32
N GLY A 21 -22.77 -12.65 3.71
CA GLY A 21 -22.60 -12.62 2.26
C GLY A 21 -22.89 -11.24 1.66
N LEU A 22 -22.49 -11.04 0.41
CA LEU A 22 -22.76 -9.80 -0.34
C LEU A 22 -23.87 -10.03 -1.36
N THR A 23 -24.67 -8.99 -1.60
CA THR A 23 -25.53 -8.97 -2.78
C THR A 23 -24.70 -8.75 -4.05
N LYS A 24 -25.31 -8.91 -5.22
CA LYS A 24 -24.63 -8.69 -6.51
C LYS A 24 -24.18 -7.24 -6.66
N GLU A 25 -25.02 -6.30 -6.25
CA GLU A 25 -24.76 -4.86 -6.30
C GLU A 25 -23.58 -4.48 -5.41
N GLU A 26 -23.56 -4.98 -4.17
CA GLU A 26 -22.47 -4.73 -3.23
C GLU A 26 -21.16 -5.39 -3.65
N THR A 27 -21.23 -6.52 -4.35
CA THR A 27 -20.04 -7.17 -4.92
C THR A 27 -19.43 -6.32 -6.02
N ILE A 28 -20.26 -5.76 -6.92
CA ILE A 28 -19.81 -4.85 -7.98
C ILE A 28 -19.20 -3.57 -7.36
N GLU A 29 -19.84 -2.99 -6.34
CA GLU A 29 -19.32 -1.84 -5.60
C GLU A 29 -17.93 -2.15 -5.00
N ARG A 30 -17.81 -3.28 -4.29
CA ARG A 30 -16.55 -3.72 -3.68
C ARG A 30 -15.45 -3.93 -4.71
N GLU A 31 -15.77 -4.53 -5.86
CA GLU A 31 -14.82 -4.78 -6.94
C GLU A 31 -14.32 -3.49 -7.58
N GLY A 32 -15.22 -2.54 -7.85
CA GLY A 32 -14.85 -1.22 -8.36
C GLY A 32 -13.91 -0.48 -7.41
N LEU A 33 -14.28 -0.41 -6.12
CA LEU A 33 -13.46 0.22 -5.09
C LEU A 33 -12.10 -0.47 -4.92
N ARG A 34 -12.05 -1.80 -4.96
CA ARG A 34 -10.79 -2.55 -4.90
C ARG A 34 -9.89 -2.31 -6.09
N LYS A 35 -10.47 -2.20 -7.30
CA LYS A 35 -9.68 -1.92 -8.51
C LYS A 35 -9.01 -0.56 -8.40
N GLU A 36 -9.76 0.47 -8.02
CA GLU A 36 -9.22 1.82 -7.81
C GLU A 36 -8.11 1.83 -6.75
N TYR A 37 -8.35 1.19 -5.59
CA TYR A 37 -7.33 1.05 -4.54
C TYR A 37 -6.04 0.39 -5.05
N LEU A 38 -6.17 -0.71 -5.81
CA LEU A 38 -5.01 -1.44 -6.33
C LEU A 38 -4.21 -0.62 -7.35
N GLU A 39 -4.86 0.20 -8.17
CA GLU A 39 -4.15 1.08 -9.11
C GLU A 39 -3.34 2.14 -8.37
N HIS A 40 -3.95 2.81 -7.40
CA HIS A 40 -3.23 3.76 -6.54
C HIS A 40 -2.10 3.09 -5.76
N PHE A 41 -2.36 1.92 -5.18
CA PHE A 41 -1.37 1.15 -4.44
C PHE A 41 -0.19 0.76 -5.33
N ARG A 42 -0.43 0.24 -6.54
CA ARG A 42 0.63 -0.14 -7.48
C ARG A 42 1.45 1.06 -7.94
N ALA A 43 0.82 2.20 -8.20
CA ALA A 43 1.53 3.43 -8.56
C ALA A 43 2.46 3.89 -7.43
N HIS A 44 1.93 3.95 -6.20
CA HIS A 44 2.73 4.29 -5.02
C HIS A 44 3.84 3.26 -4.75
N PHE A 45 3.56 1.97 -4.91
CA PHE A 45 4.52 0.91 -4.67
C PHE A 45 5.66 0.93 -5.68
N ARG A 46 5.39 1.15 -6.98
CA ARG A 46 6.44 1.33 -8.00
C ARG A 46 7.38 2.48 -7.66
N SER A 47 6.82 3.65 -7.33
CA SER A 47 7.62 4.80 -6.91
C SER A 47 8.49 4.49 -5.68
N ARG A 48 7.99 3.68 -4.74
CA ARG A 48 8.80 3.21 -3.60
C ARG A 48 9.92 2.28 -4.04
N LEU A 49 9.65 1.31 -4.92
CA LEU A 49 10.64 0.38 -5.46
C LEU A 49 11.75 1.10 -6.24
N ASP A 50 11.42 2.14 -7.00
CA ASP A 50 12.40 2.94 -7.75
C ASP A 50 13.44 3.60 -6.82
N ASN A 51 13.07 3.83 -5.56
CA ASN A 51 13.94 4.39 -4.52
C ASN A 51 14.63 3.30 -3.66
N ILE A 52 14.36 2.01 -3.90
CA ILE A 52 15.06 0.91 -3.22
C ILE A 52 16.36 0.62 -3.97
N LYS A 53 17.49 0.89 -3.32
CA LYS A 53 18.79 0.44 -3.79
C LYS A 53 19.14 -0.89 -3.12
N VAL A 54 19.44 -1.91 -3.91
CA VAL A 54 20.09 -3.12 -3.40
C VAL A 54 21.55 -2.80 -3.18
N VAL A 55 22.03 -2.97 -1.95
CA VAL A 55 23.41 -2.67 -1.56
C VAL A 55 24.07 -3.94 -1.02
N SER A 56 25.37 -4.07 -1.25
CA SER A 56 26.22 -5.05 -0.58
C SER A 56 26.39 -4.72 0.91
N LYS A 57 26.93 -5.66 1.68
CA LYS A 57 27.14 -5.47 3.12
C LYS A 57 28.14 -4.34 3.39
N GLU A 58 29.21 -4.24 2.59
CA GLU A 58 30.19 -3.16 2.72
C GLU A 58 29.55 -1.79 2.43
N GLU A 59 28.80 -1.66 1.33
CA GLU A 59 28.10 -0.42 0.96
C GLU A 59 27.08 0.02 2.02
N TYR A 60 26.38 -0.94 2.65
CA TYR A 60 25.45 -0.66 3.74
C TYR A 60 26.18 -0.09 4.97
N ASP A 61 27.29 -0.71 5.36
CA ASP A 61 28.08 -0.26 6.51
C ASP A 61 28.69 1.13 6.28
N GLU A 62 29.11 1.44 5.04
CA GLU A 62 29.58 2.77 4.65
C GLU A 62 28.46 3.83 4.67
N HIS A 63 27.29 3.51 4.10
CA HIS A 63 26.12 4.39 4.13
C HIS A 63 25.68 4.71 5.57
N MET A 64 25.73 3.73 6.47
CA MET A 64 25.36 3.91 7.88
C MET A 64 26.37 4.76 8.66
N LYS A 65 27.68 4.60 8.39
CA LYS A 65 28.73 5.43 9.02
C LYS A 65 28.65 6.89 8.60
N ASN A 66 28.42 7.17 7.31
CA ASN A 66 28.32 8.53 6.79
C ASN A 66 27.10 9.29 7.33
N ASN A 67 25.99 8.58 7.59
CA ASN A 67 24.77 9.19 8.13
C ASN A 67 24.90 9.58 9.61
N GLN A 68 25.71 8.87 10.41
CA GLN A 68 26.00 9.24 11.80
C GLN A 68 26.92 10.46 11.92
N ASN A 69 27.81 10.68 10.95
CA ASN A 69 28.74 11.81 10.96
C ASN A 69 28.11 13.13 10.50
N SER A 70 26.92 13.10 9.89
CA SER A 70 26.21 14.30 9.41
C SER A 70 25.21 14.88 10.44
N GLN A 71 25.12 14.28 11.63
CA GLN A 71 24.29 14.72 12.75
C GLN A 71 25.12 15.24 13.95
N ASN A 72 26.44 15.42 13.77
CA ASN A 72 27.34 16.06 14.74
C ASN A 72 27.88 17.38 14.20
#